data_AF-A0A378BL10-F1
#
_entry.id   AF-A0A378BL10-F1
#
_cell.length_a   1.000
_cell.length_b   1.000
_cell.length_c   1.000
_cell.angle_alpha   90.00
_cell.angle_beta   90.00
_cell.angle_gamma   90.00
#
_symmetry.space_group_name_H-M   'P 1'
#
loop_
_entity.id
_entity.type
_entity.pdbx_description
1 polymer ?
#
loop_
_entity_poly.entity_id
_entity_poly.type
_entity_poly.pdbx_seq_one_letter_code
_entity_poly.pdbx_strand_id
1 'polypeptide(L)'
;MQRNWIGRSEGVEISFDVNDYADKLTVYTTRPDTFMGCTYLAVAAGHPLAQQAAANNPALATFIDECRNTKVAEADMATMEKKGVDTGFKSHSSADR
;
A
#
# COMPACT_ATOMS: atom_id res chain seq x y z
N MET A 1 28.90 -1.30 0.84
CA MET A 1 27.92 -1.05 1.92
C MET A 1 27.19 0.28 1.75
N GLN A 2 27.87 1.44 1.70
CA GLN A 2 27.21 2.77 1.62
C GLN A 2 26.18 2.93 0.49
N ARG A 3 26.44 2.44 -0.73
CA ARG A 3 25.49 2.59 -1.85
C ARG A 3 24.13 1.95 -1.58
N ASN A 4 24.12 0.75 -0.99
CA ASN A 4 22.87 0.05 -0.66
C ASN A 4 22.16 0.71 0.52
N TRP A 5 22.92 1.24 1.48
CA TRP A 5 22.38 1.99 2.62
C TRP A 5 21.75 3.33 2.21
N ILE A 6 22.36 4.03 1.23
CA ILE A 6 21.78 5.25 0.65
C ILE A 6 20.50 4.93 -0.13
N GLY A 7 20.45 3.78 -0.81
CA GLY A 7 19.22 3.28 -1.43
C GLY A 7 18.64 4.17 -2.53
N ARG A 8 19.48 4.95 -3.24
CA ARG A 8 19.01 5.82 -4.33
C ARG A 8 18.32 5.00 -5.42
N SER A 9 17.11 5.40 -5.79
CA SER A 9 16.37 4.84 -6.92
C SER A 9 15.77 5.96 -7.77
N GLU A 10 15.55 5.67 -9.05
CA GLU A 10 14.83 6.53 -9.98
C GLU A 10 13.54 5.80 -10.38
N GLY A 11 12.43 6.53 -10.41
CA GLY A 11 11.11 5.94 -10.57
C GLY A 11 10.06 6.99 -10.91
N VAL A 12 8.80 6.56 -10.88
CA VAL A 12 7.64 7.38 -11.29
C VAL A 12 6.58 7.31 -10.21
N GLU A 13 5.90 8.44 -10.01
CA GLU A 13 4.68 8.52 -9.22
C GLU A 13 3.46 8.36 -10.14
N ILE A 14 2.53 7.51 -9.73
CA ILE A 14 1.31 7.21 -10.48
C ILE A 14 0.11 7.41 -9.55
N SER A 15 -0.86 8.20 -9.98
CA SER A 15 -2.08 8.46 -9.22
C SER A 15 -3.25 7.64 -9.75
N PHE A 16 -3.91 6.92 -8.86
CA PHE A 16 -5.10 6.13 -9.12
C PHE A 16 -6.34 6.83 -8.57
N ASP A 17 -7.42 6.79 -9.36
CA ASP A 17 -8.74 7.15 -8.88
C ASP A 17 -9.35 5.94 -8.17
N VAL A 18 -9.90 6.17 -6.99
CA VAL A 18 -10.50 5.13 -6.14
C VAL A 18 -11.99 5.41 -6.00
N ASN A 19 -12.82 4.40 -6.27
CA ASN A 19 -14.27 4.53 -6.16
C ASN A 19 -14.67 4.79 -4.71
N ASP A 20 -15.64 5.69 -4.51
CA ASP A 20 -16.15 6.08 -3.19
C ASP A 20 -15.10 6.67 -2.23
N TYR A 21 -14.00 7.19 -2.79
CA TYR A 21 -12.92 7.87 -2.08
C TYR A 21 -12.66 9.22 -2.75
N ALA A 22 -12.61 10.29 -1.95
CA ALA A 22 -12.56 11.66 -2.46
C ALA A 22 -11.18 12.04 -3.02
N ASP A 23 -10.11 11.48 -2.45
CA ASP A 23 -8.74 11.77 -2.83
C ASP A 23 -8.20 10.75 -3.84
N LYS A 24 -7.06 11.05 -4.46
CA LYS A 24 -6.35 10.09 -5.30
C LYS A 24 -5.38 9.27 -4.46
N LEU A 25 -5.20 8.00 -4.85
CA LEU A 25 -4.16 7.15 -4.28
C LEU A 25 -2.91 7.24 -5.14
N THR A 26 -1.87 7.90 -4.65
CA THR A 26 -0.58 8.02 -5.35
C THR A 26 0.39 6.96 -4.85
N VAL A 27 1.03 6.25 -5.78
CA VAL A 27 2.05 5.25 -5.51
C VAL A 27 3.35 5.59 -6.23
N TYR A 28 4.47 5.16 -5.67
CA TYR A 28 5.79 5.26 -6.30
C TYR A 28 6.26 3.87 -6.76
N THR A 29 6.80 3.78 -7.97
CA THR A 29 7.44 2.55 -8.48
C THR A 29 8.73 2.86 -9.23
N THR A 30 9.74 2.03 -9.03
CA THR A 30 10.97 2.00 -9.85
C THR A 30 10.82 1.13 -11.09
N ARG A 31 9.64 0.50 -11.27
CA ARG A 31 9.29 -0.39 -12.40
C ARG A 31 8.01 0.08 -13.08
N PRO A 32 8.00 1.26 -13.73
CA PRO A 32 6.84 1.73 -14.48
C PRO A 32 6.57 0.85 -15.73
N ASP A 33 7.58 0.13 -16.22
CA ASP A 33 7.46 -0.83 -17.32
C ASP A 33 6.50 -1.98 -17.00
N THR A 34 6.34 -2.35 -15.72
CA THR A 34 5.42 -3.42 -15.30
C THR A 34 4.03 -2.93 -14.96
N PHE A 35 3.70 -1.66 -15.23
CA PHE A 35 2.44 -1.04 -14.82
C PHE A 35 1.20 -1.79 -15.31
N MET A 36 1.23 -2.28 -16.56
CA MET A 36 0.13 -3.02 -17.18
C MET A 36 -0.15 -4.37 -16.49
N GLY A 37 0.74 -4.86 -15.64
CA GLY A 37 0.57 -6.08 -14.86
C GLY A 37 0.11 -5.86 -13.42
N CYS A 38 -0.24 -4.62 -13.04
CA CYS A 38 -0.71 -4.30 -11.70
C CYS A 38 -2.11 -4.92 -11.45
N THR A 39 -2.21 -5.85 -10.50
CA THR A 39 -3.47 -6.56 -10.18
C THR A 39 -4.14 -6.10 -8.89
N TYR A 40 -3.39 -5.45 -8.00
CA TYR A 40 -3.92 -4.85 -6.77
C TYR A 40 -2.99 -3.74 -6.26
N LEU A 41 -3.52 -2.89 -5.39
CA LEU A 41 -2.78 -1.88 -4.65
C LEU A 41 -2.76 -2.24 -3.16
N ALA A 42 -1.65 -1.98 -2.49
CA ALA A 42 -1.51 -2.18 -1.05
C ALA A 42 -1.26 -0.83 -0.37
N VAL A 43 -1.95 -0.58 0.74
CA VAL A 43 -1.81 0.64 1.54
C VAL A 43 -1.37 0.28 2.96
N ALA A 44 -0.61 1.17 3.59
CA ALA A 44 -0.21 1.01 4.98
C ALA A 44 -1.44 1.09 5.91
N ALA A 45 -1.39 0.41 7.06
CA ALA A 45 -2.45 0.44 8.06
C ALA A 45 -2.81 1.85 8.56
N GLY A 46 -1.83 2.78 8.55
CA GLY A 46 -2.03 4.19 8.91
C GLY A 46 -2.55 5.09 7.79
N HIS A 47 -2.74 4.58 6.57
CA HIS A 47 -3.18 5.39 5.43
C HIS A 47 -4.65 5.83 5.61
N PRO A 48 -5.03 7.08 5.24
CA PRO A 48 -6.42 7.57 5.38
C PRO A 48 -7.47 6.63 4.76
N LEU A 49 -7.21 6.08 3.57
CA LEU A 49 -8.05 5.07 2.93
C LEU A 49 -8.29 3.83 3.83
N ALA A 50 -7.25 3.33 4.49
CA ALA A 50 -7.37 2.18 5.40
C ALA A 50 -8.21 2.52 6.63
N GLN A 51 -8.06 3.73 7.18
CA GLN A 51 -8.87 4.21 8.30
C GLN A 51 -10.34 4.36 7.91
N GLN A 52 -10.62 4.89 6.73
CA GLN A 52 -11.98 4.99 6.19
C GLN A 52 -12.60 3.61 5.96
N ALA A 53 -11.83 2.66 5.43
CA ALA A 53 -12.28 1.28 5.25
C ALA A 53 -12.60 0.59 6.60
N ALA A 54 -11.83 0.90 7.64
CA ALA A 54 -12.01 0.31 8.96
C ALA A 54 -13.23 0.86 9.71
N ALA A 55 -13.71 2.06 9.38
CA ALA A 55 -14.87 2.67 10.02
C ALA A 55 -16.13 1.77 9.97
N ASN A 56 -16.27 0.97 8.90
CA ASN A 56 -17.40 0.08 8.69
C ASN A 56 -17.02 -1.42 8.78
N ASN A 57 -15.76 -1.74 9.14
CA ASN A 57 -15.28 -3.12 9.18
C ASN A 57 -14.45 -3.39 10.45
N PRO A 58 -15.04 -4.03 11.49
CA PRO A 58 -14.36 -4.33 12.73
C PRO A 58 -13.12 -5.22 12.57
N ALA A 59 -13.12 -6.15 11.62
CA ALA A 59 -11.96 -7.01 11.37
C ALA A 59 -10.78 -6.21 10.83
N LEU A 60 -11.04 -5.21 9.99
CA LEU A 60 -10.01 -4.32 9.47
C LEU A 60 -9.47 -3.39 10.57
N ALA A 61 -10.33 -2.89 11.45
CA ALA A 61 -9.91 -2.10 12.61
C ALA A 61 -8.96 -2.90 13.53
N THR A 62 -9.32 -4.14 13.86
CA THR A 62 -8.43 -5.03 14.64
C THR A 62 -7.11 -5.27 13.92
N PHE A 63 -7.13 -5.53 12.61
CA PHE A 63 -5.91 -5.73 11.83
C PHE A 63 -4.99 -4.50 11.84
N ILE A 64 -5.57 -3.29 11.73
CA ILE A 64 -4.81 -2.03 11.81
C ILE A 64 -4.13 -1.89 13.17
N ASP A 65 -4.82 -2.22 14.26
CA ASP A 65 -4.25 -2.15 15.61
C ASP A 65 -3.18 -3.24 15.84
N GLU A 66 -3.33 -4.44 15.27
CA GLU A 66 -2.28 -5.47 15.26
C GLU A 66 -1.02 -5.00 14.52
N CYS A 67 -1.19 -4.34 13.35
CA CYS A 67 -0.08 -3.78 12.60
C CYS A 67 0.67 -2.69 13.38
N ARG A 68 -0.03 -1.88 14.18
CA ARG A 68 0.62 -0.84 15.03
C ARG A 68 1.48 -1.42 16.14
N ASN A 69 1.11 -2.59 16.65
CA ASN A 69 1.83 -3.27 17.73
C ASN A 69 2.97 -4.18 17.22
N THR A 70 3.13 -4.28 15.89
CA THR A 70 4.18 -5.06 15.26
C THR A 70 5.51 -4.31 15.27
N LYS A 71 6.60 -4.99 15.64
CA LYS A 71 7.94 -4.42 15.64
C LYS A 71 8.40 -4.14 14.20
N VAL A 72 8.76 -2.89 13.92
CA VAL A 72 9.23 -2.41 12.60
C VAL A 72 10.75 -2.49 12.42
N ALA A 73 11.44 -3.35 13.18
CA ALA A 73 12.88 -3.55 12.98
C ALA A 73 13.12 -4.22 11.62
N GLU A 74 14.02 -3.65 10.82
CA GLU A 74 14.24 -4.02 9.41
C GLU A 74 14.62 -5.51 9.24
N ALA A 75 15.44 -6.05 10.16
CA ALA A 75 15.82 -7.46 10.17
C ALA A 75 14.64 -8.41 10.44
N ASP A 76 13.68 -7.96 11.25
CA ASP A 76 12.48 -8.73 11.56
C ASP A 76 11.48 -8.65 10.39
N MET A 77 11.31 -7.48 9.76
CA MET A 77 10.37 -7.28 8.66
C MET A 77 10.57 -8.22 7.47
N ALA A 78 11.82 -8.56 7.12
CA ALA A 78 12.10 -9.44 5.99
C ALA A 78 11.74 -10.92 6.26
N THR A 79 11.68 -11.32 7.54
CA THR A 79 11.38 -12.69 7.97
C THR A 79 9.94 -12.87 8.46
N MET A 80 9.22 -11.77 8.66
CA MET A 80 7.83 -11.79 9.08
C MET A 80 6.88 -12.36 8.02
N GLU A 81 5.87 -13.08 8.49
CA GLU A 81 4.77 -13.54 7.65
C GLU A 81 3.99 -12.33 7.10
N LYS A 82 3.84 -12.28 5.77
CA LYS A 82 3.07 -11.22 5.10
C LYS A 82 1.58 -11.48 5.31
N LYS A 83 0.95 -10.65 6.13
CA LYS A 83 -0.50 -10.63 6.32
C LYS A 83 -1.12 -9.46 5.57
N GLY A 84 -2.36 -9.61 5.13
CA GLY A 84 -3.12 -8.57 4.46
C GLY A 84 -4.62 -8.85 4.53
N VAL A 85 -5.42 -7.79 4.43
CA VAL A 85 -6.88 -7.85 4.48
C VAL A 85 -7.44 -6.97 3.36
N ASP A 86 -8.49 -7.43 2.68
CA ASP A 86 -9.17 -6.65 1.64
C ASP A 86 -9.88 -5.43 2.28
N THR A 87 -9.64 -4.26 1.71
CA THR A 87 -10.26 -3.00 2.16
C THR A 87 -11.65 -2.79 1.57
N GLY A 88 -12.03 -3.57 0.54
CA GLY A 88 -13.30 -3.43 -0.17
C GLY A 88 -13.32 -2.32 -1.22
N PHE A 89 -12.41 -1.33 -1.11
CA PHE A 89 -12.24 -0.28 -2.11
C PHE A 89 -11.70 -0.84 -3.44
N LYS A 90 -12.13 -0.25 -4.54
CA LYS A 90 -11.68 -0.59 -5.89
C LYS A 90 -11.14 0.66 -6.59
N SER A 91 -9.97 0.53 -7.19
CA SER A 91 -9.33 1.57 -7.99
C SER A 91 -9.46 1.25 -9.47
N HIS A 92 -9.57 2.27 -10.30
CA HIS A 92 -9.44 2.13 -11.74
C HIS A 92 -8.02 2.53 -12.16
N SER A 93 -7.36 1.67 -12.96
CA SER A 93 -6.09 2.04 -13.56
C SER A 93 -6.35 2.86 -14.81
N SER A 94 -5.51 3.87 -15.05
CA SER A 94 -5.49 4.56 -16.34
C SER A 94 -5.07 3.65 -17.51
N ALA A 95 -4.47 2.50 -17.21
CA ALA A 95 -4.18 1.42 -18.16
C ALA A 95 -5.42 0.65 -18.65
N ASP A 96 -6.55 0.74 -17.94
CA ASP A 96 -7.78 0.01 -18.29
C ASP A 96 -8.62 0.75 -19.35
N ARG A 97 -8.14 1.89 -19.87
CA ARG A 97 -8.75 2.64 -20.99
C ARG A 97 -8.04 2.36 -22.30
#